data_AF-A0A924G5U8-F1
#
_entry.id   AF-A0A924G5U8-F1
#
_cell.length_a   1.000
_cell.length_b   1.000
_cell.length_c   1.000
_cell.angle_alpha   90.00
_cell.angle_beta   90.00
_cell.angle_gamma   90.00
#
_symmetry.space_group_name_H-M   'P 1'
#
loop_
_entity.id
_entity.type
_entity.pdbx_description
1 polymer ?
#
loop_
_entity_poly.entity_id
_entity_poly.type
_entity_poly.pdbx_seq_one_letter_code
_entity_poly.pdbx_strand_id
1 'polypeptide(L)'
;MANVKLSPSEFELVTNAHFILTKNRIIAKVYHLFGELATAYSDEIKSKNILPGEVLIASPKISKGENYEGLPWVMLDYPRCFTKEDAFAVRCFFWWGNFCSISLQLKGIYKQRFKRDGSMQKVEGMRLMEEDEWFLCCNT
;
A
#
# COMPACT_ATOMS: atom_id res chain seq x y z
N MET A 1 -14.75 39.06 -15.32
CA MET A 1 -15.18 37.64 -15.31
C MET A 1 -14.08 36.84 -16.00
N ALA A 2 -13.50 35.84 -15.34
CA ALA A 2 -12.52 34.98 -15.98
C ALA A 2 -13.26 34.07 -16.99
N ASN A 3 -12.92 34.18 -18.28
CA ASN A 3 -13.36 33.21 -19.29
C ASN A 3 -12.57 31.92 -19.07
N VAL A 4 -13.15 30.97 -18.34
CA VAL A 4 -12.58 29.63 -18.19
C VAL A 4 -12.72 28.92 -19.53
N LYS A 5 -11.61 28.77 -20.26
CA LYS A 5 -11.55 28.00 -21.50
C LYS A 5 -10.91 26.66 -21.19
N LEU A 6 -11.63 25.58 -21.47
CA LEU A 6 -11.08 24.23 -21.46
C LEU A 6 -10.23 24.03 -22.71
N SER A 7 -9.09 23.36 -22.56
CA SER A 7 -8.38 22.77 -23.68
C SER A 7 -9.23 21.67 -24.34
N PRO A 8 -8.93 21.28 -25.59
CA PRO A 8 -9.66 20.21 -26.27
C PRO A 8 -9.68 18.90 -25.48
N SER A 9 -8.58 18.52 -24.82
CA SER A 9 -8.50 17.31 -24.00
C SER A 9 -9.32 17.40 -22.72
N GLU A 10 -9.35 18.55 -22.06
CA GLU A 10 -10.22 18.77 -20.90
C GLU A 10 -11.69 18.75 -21.27
N PHE A 11 -12.05 19.29 -22.44
CA PHE A 11 -13.41 19.23 -22.97
C PHE A 11 -13.85 17.79 -23.29
N GLU A 12 -12.95 16.98 -23.87
CA GLU A 12 -13.20 15.56 -24.09
C GLU A 12 -13.41 14.81 -22.77
N LEU A 13 -12.54 15.05 -21.77
CA LEU A 13 -12.65 14.36 -20.48
C LEU A 13 -13.90 14.76 -19.70
N VAL A 14 -14.27 16.05 -19.68
CA VAL A 14 -15.46 16.51 -18.94
C VAL A 14 -16.77 16.03 -19.55
N THR A 15 -16.79 15.76 -20.87
CA THR A 15 -17.97 15.24 -21.57
C THR A 15 -18.04 13.71 -21.56
N ASN A 16 -16.96 13.03 -21.18
CA ASN A 16 -16.90 11.57 -21.12
C ASN A 16 -17.19 11.03 -19.71
N ALA A 17 -18.47 10.83 -19.38
CA ALA A 17 -18.87 10.22 -18.11
C ALA A 17 -18.31 8.80 -17.89
N HIS A 18 -18.05 8.05 -18.98
CA HIS A 18 -17.52 6.68 -18.89
C HIS A 18 -16.13 6.64 -18.25
N PHE A 19 -15.34 7.70 -18.42
CA PHE A 19 -14.03 7.84 -17.77
C PHE A 19 -14.16 7.77 -16.24
N ILE A 20 -15.04 8.59 -15.66
CA ILE A 20 -15.27 8.62 -14.21
C ILE A 20 -15.86 7.31 -13.69
N LEU A 21 -16.83 6.73 -14.41
CA LEU A 21 -17.43 5.45 -14.03
C LEU A 21 -16.40 4.30 -14.07
N THR A 22 -15.49 4.32 -15.04
CA THR A 22 -14.42 3.32 -15.15
C THR A 22 -13.39 3.48 -14.04
N LYS A 23 -12.97 4.71 -13.73
CA LYS A 23 -12.13 5.01 -12.56
C LYS A 23 -12.74 4.45 -11.27
N ASN A 24 -14.02 4.73 -11.03
CA ASN A 24 -14.72 4.27 -9.83
C ASN A 24 -14.76 2.74 -9.73
N ARG A 25 -15.01 2.04 -10.86
CA ARG A 25 -14.99 0.56 -10.91
C ARG A 25 -13.61 -0.01 -10.59
N ILE A 26 -12.55 0.58 -11.14
CA ILE A 26 -11.18 0.15 -10.86
C ILE A 26 -10.83 0.35 -9.39
N ILE A 27 -11.14 1.51 -8.80
CA ILE A 27 -10.91 1.76 -7.37
C ILE A 27 -11.68 0.75 -6.50
N ALA A 28 -12.91 0.39 -6.88
CA ALA A 28 -13.67 -0.64 -6.17
C ALA A 28 -12.99 -2.02 -6.24
N LYS A 29 -12.47 -2.41 -7.42
CA LYS A 29 -11.72 -3.67 -7.60
C LYS A 29 -10.44 -3.70 -6.76
N VAL A 30 -9.68 -2.60 -6.75
CA VAL A 30 -8.47 -2.49 -5.91
C VAL A 30 -8.81 -2.59 -4.42
N TYR A 31 -9.90 -1.95 -3.99
CA TYR A 31 -10.36 -2.04 -2.61
C TYR A 31 -10.74 -3.47 -2.22
N HIS A 32 -11.43 -4.21 -3.10
CA HIS A 32 -11.75 -5.63 -2.91
C HIS A 32 -10.49 -6.49 -2.83
N LEU A 33 -9.58 -6.32 -3.79
CA LEU A 33 -8.30 -7.02 -3.83
C LEU A 33 -7.50 -6.83 -2.54
N PHE A 34 -7.46 -5.61 -2.01
CA PHE A 34 -6.77 -5.32 -0.75
C PHE A 34 -7.50 -5.94 0.46
N GLY A 35 -8.82 -6.11 0.40
CA GLY A 35 -9.57 -6.87 1.39
C GLY A 35 -9.22 -8.35 1.38
N GLU A 36 -9.13 -8.97 0.20
CA GLU A 36 -8.71 -10.36 0.03
C GLU A 36 -7.27 -10.57 0.50
N LEU A 37 -6.38 -9.64 0.16
CA LEU A 37 -4.97 -9.67 0.59
C LEU A 37 -4.84 -9.58 2.11
N ALA A 38 -5.65 -8.75 2.76
CA ALA A 38 -5.68 -8.67 4.22
C ALA A 38 -6.11 -9.99 4.86
N THR A 39 -7.10 -10.68 4.29
CA THR A 39 -7.52 -12.03 4.73
C THR A 39 -6.37 -13.02 4.57
N ALA A 40 -5.74 -13.07 3.40
CA ALA A 40 -4.61 -13.95 3.12
C ALA A 40 -3.44 -13.74 4.10
N TYR A 41 -3.10 -12.48 4.39
CA TYR A 41 -2.10 -12.15 5.40
C TYR A 41 -2.52 -12.63 6.79
N SER A 42 -3.79 -12.48 7.16
CA SER A 42 -4.28 -12.91 8.48
C SER A 42 -4.12 -14.42 8.66
N ASP A 43 -4.48 -15.20 7.64
CA ASP A 43 -4.40 -16.65 7.67
C ASP A 43 -2.95 -17.13 7.73
N GLU A 44 -2.08 -16.52 6.93
CA GLU A 44 -0.65 -16.85 6.89
C GLU A 44 0.07 -16.52 8.21
N ILE A 45 -0.28 -15.39 8.83
CA ILE A 45 0.34 -14.98 10.09
C ILE A 45 -0.13 -15.89 11.24
N LYS A 46 -1.43 -16.21 11.28
CA LYS A 46 -1.99 -17.13 12.29
C LYS A 46 -1.40 -18.53 12.17
N SER A 47 -1.19 -19.02 10.95
CA SER A 47 -0.66 -20.37 10.73
C SER A 47 0.81 -20.49 11.14
N LYS A 48 1.62 -19.45 10.91
CA LYS A 48 3.07 -19.47 11.15
C LYS A 48 3.50 -18.92 12.51
N ASN A 49 2.63 -18.20 13.23
CA ASN A 49 2.92 -17.54 14.51
C ASN A 49 4.23 -16.69 14.48
N ILE A 50 4.43 -15.99 13.37
CA ILE A 50 5.70 -15.31 13.02
C ILE A 50 5.82 -13.89 13.57
N LEU A 51 4.72 -13.31 14.06
CA LEU A 51 4.70 -11.91 14.49
C LEU A 51 4.30 -11.78 15.96
N PRO A 52 4.84 -10.77 16.67
CA PRO A 52 4.44 -10.48 18.04
C PRO A 52 2.94 -10.23 18.13
N GLY A 53 2.30 -10.70 19.20
CA GLY A 53 0.86 -10.56 19.40
C GLY A 53 0.40 -9.11 19.33
N GLU A 54 1.22 -8.15 19.80
CA GLU A 54 0.92 -6.72 19.75
C GLU A 54 0.75 -6.15 18.33
N VAL A 55 1.36 -6.79 17.32
CA VAL A 55 1.23 -6.40 15.91
C VAL A 55 -0.09 -6.90 15.29
N LEU A 56 -0.70 -7.91 15.90
CA LEU A 56 -1.91 -8.58 15.41
C LEU A 56 -3.19 -8.06 16.05
N ILE A 57 -3.08 -7.22 17.08
CA ILE A 57 -4.23 -6.62 17.76
C ILE A 57 -5.02 -5.71 16.81
N ALA A 58 -4.32 -4.93 15.97
CA ALA A 58 -4.98 -4.01 15.08
C ALA A 58 -5.56 -4.73 13.86
N SER A 59 -6.84 -4.48 13.58
CA SER A 59 -7.49 -4.95 12.38
C SER A 59 -6.83 -4.37 11.12
N PRO A 60 -6.96 -5.03 9.96
CA PRO A 60 -6.58 -4.45 8.69
C PRO A 60 -7.21 -3.07 8.48
N LYS A 61 -6.45 -2.14 7.89
CA LYS A 61 -6.97 -0.81 7.53
C LYS A 61 -6.76 -0.54 6.05
N ILE A 62 -7.86 -0.33 5.33
CA ILE A 62 -7.82 0.15 3.94
C ILE A 62 -8.26 1.61 3.92
N SER A 63 -7.38 2.49 3.44
CA SER A 63 -7.65 3.92 3.23
C SER A 63 -7.63 4.23 1.74
N LYS A 64 -8.37 5.25 1.30
CA LYS A 64 -8.35 5.72 -0.09
C LYS A 64 -8.52 7.23 -0.15
N GLY A 65 -8.06 7.83 -1.24
CA GLY A 65 -8.22 9.26 -1.51
C GLY A 65 -8.16 9.56 -2.99
N GLU A 66 -8.45 10.81 -3.34
CA GLU A 66 -8.56 11.27 -4.74
C GLU A 66 -7.48 12.29 -5.11
N ASN A 67 -6.58 12.66 -4.19
CA ASN A 67 -5.68 13.81 -4.36
C ASN A 67 -4.27 13.59 -3.79
N TYR A 68 -3.68 12.40 -3.95
CA TYR A 68 -2.25 12.24 -3.69
C TYR A 68 -1.49 12.69 -4.94
N GLU A 69 -0.81 13.83 -4.85
CA GLU A 69 -0.21 14.52 -6.00
C GLU A 69 -1.22 14.71 -7.16
N GLY A 70 -2.47 15.02 -6.84
CA GLY A 70 -3.53 15.19 -7.84
C GLY A 70 -4.21 13.90 -8.33
N LEU A 71 -3.83 12.73 -7.82
CA LEU A 71 -4.29 11.44 -8.35
C LEU A 71 -4.96 10.54 -7.28
N PRO A 72 -5.89 9.65 -7.70
CA PRO A 72 -6.51 8.67 -6.81
C PRO A 72 -5.53 7.61 -6.29
N TRP A 73 -5.78 7.12 -5.09
CA TRP A 73 -4.97 6.09 -4.45
C TRP A 73 -5.77 5.23 -3.48
N VAL A 74 -5.28 4.01 -3.24
CA VAL A 74 -5.78 3.07 -2.24
C VAL A 74 -4.58 2.49 -1.47
N MET A 75 -4.72 2.34 -0.16
CA MET A 75 -3.65 1.87 0.72
C MET A 75 -4.19 0.86 1.71
N LEU A 76 -3.58 -0.32 1.76
CA LEU A 76 -3.77 -1.30 2.83
C LEU A 76 -2.58 -1.22 3.78
N ASP A 77 -2.85 -1.09 5.07
CA ASP A 77 -1.89 -1.35 6.15
C ASP A 77 -2.35 -2.59 6.91
N TYR A 78 -1.69 -3.73 6.68
CA TYR A 78 -1.90 -4.94 7.48
C TYR A 78 -0.79 -5.97 7.20
N PRO A 79 -0.26 -6.67 8.22
CA PRO A 79 -0.36 -6.39 9.65
C PRO A 79 0.08 -4.96 10.00
N ARG A 80 -0.43 -4.40 11.09
CA ARG A 80 -0.12 -3.00 11.47
C ARG A 80 -0.03 -2.80 12.98
N CYS A 81 0.95 -2.03 13.42
CA CYS A 81 1.07 -1.49 14.77
C CYS A 81 1.66 -0.09 14.64
N PHE A 82 0.95 0.92 15.14
CA PHE A 82 1.42 2.29 15.11
C PHE A 82 1.22 2.90 16.51
N THR A 83 2.33 3.24 17.16
CA THR A 83 2.37 4.01 18.39
C THR A 83 3.10 5.33 18.13
N LYS A 84 3.30 6.14 19.16
CA LYS A 84 4.05 7.39 19.02
C LYS A 84 5.54 7.10 18.74
N GLU A 85 6.10 6.10 19.40
CA GLU A 85 7.51 5.73 19.35
C GLU A 85 7.81 4.67 18.27
N ASP A 86 6.87 3.75 18.03
CA ASP A 86 7.08 2.53 17.24
C ASP A 86 6.12 2.42 16.05
N ALA A 87 6.58 1.79 14.98
CA ALA A 87 5.74 1.46 13.84
C ALA A 87 6.16 0.12 13.24
N PHE A 88 5.18 -0.68 12.90
CA PHE A 88 5.30 -1.89 12.10
C PHE A 88 4.12 -1.92 11.14
N ALA A 89 4.35 -1.95 9.83
CA ALA A 89 3.28 -2.22 8.88
C ALA A 89 3.79 -2.86 7.60
N VAL A 90 3.07 -3.84 7.09
CA VAL A 90 3.13 -4.18 5.67
C VAL A 90 2.11 -3.30 4.96
N ARG A 91 2.61 -2.40 4.11
CA ARG A 91 1.82 -1.43 3.37
C ARG A 91 1.73 -1.84 1.91
N CYS A 92 0.52 -2.07 1.42
CA CYS A 92 0.25 -2.16 -0.01
C CYS A 92 -0.32 -0.84 -0.48
N PHE A 93 0.24 -0.25 -1.54
CA PHE A 93 -0.16 1.05 -2.05
C PHE A 93 -0.43 0.96 -3.54
N PHE A 94 -1.63 1.33 -3.95
CA PHE A 94 -2.02 1.51 -5.34
C PHE A 94 -2.13 3.00 -5.62
N TRP A 95 -1.40 3.48 -6.61
CA TRP A 95 -1.46 4.86 -7.07
C TRP A 95 -1.89 4.91 -8.53
N TRP A 96 -3.04 5.52 -8.78
CA TRP A 96 -3.64 5.59 -10.11
C TRP A 96 -2.68 6.21 -11.12
N GLY A 97 -2.55 5.58 -12.29
CA GLY A 97 -1.70 6.05 -13.38
C GLY A 97 -0.19 5.93 -13.10
N ASN A 98 0.20 5.32 -11.98
CA ASN A 98 1.60 5.15 -11.58
C ASN A 98 1.88 3.67 -11.31
N PHE A 99 1.97 3.26 -10.05
CA PHE A 99 2.40 1.91 -9.66
C PHE A 99 1.55 1.32 -8.54
N CYS A 100 1.72 0.01 -8.34
CA CYS A 100 1.36 -0.70 -7.12
C CYS A 100 2.64 -1.10 -6.39
N SER A 101 2.72 -0.94 -5.08
CA SER A 101 3.89 -1.31 -4.29
C SER A 101 3.52 -2.00 -2.99
N ILE A 102 4.44 -2.83 -2.49
CA ILE A 102 4.37 -3.41 -1.14
C ILE A 102 5.63 -2.96 -0.39
N SER A 103 5.47 -2.48 0.83
CA SER A 103 6.57 -1.93 1.63
C SER A 103 6.46 -2.37 3.07
N LEU A 104 7.61 -2.67 3.68
CA LEU A 104 7.70 -2.96 5.12
C LEU A 104 8.12 -1.68 5.84
N GLN A 105 7.24 -1.13 6.67
CA GLN A 105 7.47 0.07 7.46
C GLN A 105 7.88 -0.31 8.87
N LEU A 106 9.09 0.10 9.29
CA LEU A 106 9.63 -0.20 10.63
C LEU A 106 10.14 1.08 11.30
N LYS A 107 9.71 1.33 12.53
CA LYS A 107 10.20 2.40 13.41
C LYS A 107 10.37 1.87 14.83
N GLY A 108 11.31 2.45 15.58
CA GLY A 108 11.51 2.16 16.99
C GLY A 108 11.98 0.72 17.23
N ILE A 109 11.38 0.04 18.19
CA ILE A 109 11.76 -1.32 18.61
C ILE A 109 11.73 -2.32 17.46
N TYR A 110 10.80 -2.18 16.52
CA TYR A 110 10.65 -3.10 15.39
C TYR A 110 11.82 -3.00 14.43
N LYS A 111 12.29 -1.78 14.15
CA LYS A 111 13.48 -1.54 13.33
C LYS A 111 14.75 -2.07 14.01
N GLN A 112 14.85 -1.94 15.33
CA GLN A 112 16.00 -2.46 16.08
C GLN A 112 16.02 -4.00 16.09
N ARG A 113 14.87 -4.64 16.32
CA ARG A 113 14.74 -6.11 16.27
C ARG A 113 15.11 -6.66 14.90
N PHE A 114 14.56 -6.08 13.83
CA PHE A 114 14.81 -6.49 12.45
C PHE A 114 16.28 -6.34 12.00
N LYS A 115 17.03 -5.41 12.61
CA LYS A 115 18.48 -5.29 12.40
C LYS A 115 19.27 -6.34 13.19
N ARG A 116 18.81 -6.68 14.40
CA ARG A 116 19.52 -7.58 15.32
C ARG A 116 19.39 -9.05 14.92
N ASP A 117 18.23 -9.46 14.41
CA ASP A 117 17.93 -10.86 14.07
C ASP A 117 18.49 -11.32 12.71
N GLY A 118 19.22 -10.45 12.01
CA GLY A 118 19.81 -10.76 10.71
C GLY A 118 18.83 -10.69 9.54
N SER A 119 17.58 -10.26 9.77
CA SER A 119 16.55 -10.21 8.72
C SER A 119 16.86 -9.19 7.64
N MET A 120 17.52 -8.09 8.00
CA MET A 120 17.94 -7.07 7.04
C MET A 120 18.87 -7.65 5.96
N GLN A 121 19.85 -8.46 6.35
CA GLN A 121 20.81 -9.07 5.44
C GLN A 121 20.14 -10.12 4.53
N LYS A 122 19.15 -10.86 5.05
CA LYS A 122 18.36 -11.81 4.25
C LYS A 122 17.53 -11.12 3.17
N VAL A 123 16.90 -10.00 3.55
CA VAL A 123 16.08 -9.21 2.65
C VAL A 123 16.91 -8.51 1.58
N GLU A 124 18.08 -7.95 1.93
CA GLU A 124 19.03 -7.40 0.96
C GLU A 124 19.49 -8.48 -0.03
N GLY A 125 19.72 -9.72 0.44
CA GLY A 125 20.03 -10.86 -0.43
C GLY A 125 18.89 -11.27 -1.37
N MET A 126 17.63 -11.14 -0.95
CA MET A 126 16.45 -11.42 -1.79
C MET A 126 16.26 -10.37 -2.90
N ARG A 127 16.66 -9.12 -2.66
CA ARG A 127 16.59 -8.03 -3.67
C ARG A 127 17.48 -8.29 -4.90
N LEU A 128 18.39 -9.25 -4.83
CA LEU A 128 19.28 -9.67 -5.91
C LEU A 128 18.74 -10.84 -6.75
N MET A 129 17.54 -11.36 -6.45
CA MET A 129 16.90 -12.43 -7.23
C MET A 129 15.96 -11.78 -8.27
N GLU A 130 16.50 -11.56 -9.46
CA GLU A 130 16.01 -10.66 -10.52
C GLU A 130 14.98 -11.26 -11.50
N GLU A 131 14.18 -12.26 -11.12
CA GLU A 131 13.26 -12.91 -12.10
C GLU A 131 11.77 -12.57 -11.97
N ASP A 132 11.32 -11.92 -10.89
CA ASP A 132 9.93 -11.47 -10.78
C ASP A 132 9.86 -10.00 -10.34
N GLU A 133 9.02 -9.19 -10.98
CA GLU A 133 8.84 -7.74 -10.76
C GLU A 133 8.28 -7.39 -9.36
N TRP A 134 8.99 -7.72 -8.28
CA TRP A 134 8.63 -7.38 -6.90
C TRP A 134 9.67 -6.43 -6.30
N PHE A 135 9.25 -5.19 -6.05
CA PHE A 135 10.07 -4.20 -5.36
C PHE A 135 9.73 -4.20 -3.87
N LEU A 136 10.66 -4.70 -3.04
CA LEU A 136 10.57 -4.52 -1.59
C LEU A 136 11.22 -3.19 -1.19
N CYS A 137 10.40 -2.22 -0.82
CA CYS A 137 10.89 -0.95 -0.26
C CYS A 137 10.91 -1.02 1.28
N CYS A 138 12.12 -0.96 1.84
CA CYS A 138 12.34 -0.65 3.26
C CYS A 138 12.68 0.84 3.35
N ASN A 139 11.74 1.70 3.76
CA ASN A 139 12.06 3.09 4.05
C ASN A 139 12.95 3.15 5.30
N THR A 140 14.23 3.48 5.10
CA THR A 140 15.24 3.66 6.15
C THR A 140 15.15 4.99 6.86
#